data_AF-A0A5M3WCG3-F1
#
_entry.id   AF-A0A5M3WCG3-F1
#
_cell.length_a   1.000
_cell.length_b   1.000
_cell.length_c   1.000
_cell.angle_alpha   90.00
_cell.angle_beta   90.00
_cell.angle_gamma   90.00
#
_symmetry.space_group_name_H-M   'P 1'
#
loop_
_entity.id
_entity.type
_entity.pdbx_description
1 polymer ?
#
loop_
_entity_poly.entity_id
_entity_poly.type
_entity_poly.pdbx_seq_one_letter_code
_entity_poly.pdbx_strand_id
1 'polypeptide(L)'
;MMPPERTELTPDAWSQQATIPPEIATPAASGSQPLPVRTGRDLRVPLSRANESEASPPTRTSRADPPSRADRNEARSPARTGGPHGAVIALRRREIIDNLAGQIASGELEEGARVTSVRRLMDAYSIPASAARSVQRELRDRRIIRLVPGLGYVVGAPDRTPKPPRIPVQDQITQIATSLAEKIASGQIGTHQPATLRGLMIEHTISREAASAVLSRLRSRGWAYDTPYQTTRAAPRHKWPSPGTSLTNPPPPTDHLPNSRRPKARPPPAPRGTSRAKSTSFGGSSNADAADHEGNQLARSGYESAKPRERCRPPTSNRKGQMRSVI
;
A
#
# COMPACT_ATOMS: atom_id res chain seq x y z
N MET A 1 38.55 36.59 -41.55
CA MET A 1 37.51 35.87 -40.77
C MET A 1 38.19 34.70 -40.10
N MET A 2 38.53 34.86 -38.82
CA MET A 2 39.19 33.85 -37.98
C MET A 2 38.14 33.21 -37.05
N PRO A 3 38.17 31.89 -36.80
CA PRO A 3 37.31 31.26 -35.81
C PRO A 3 37.80 31.52 -34.38
N PRO A 4 36.91 31.53 -33.36
CA PRO A 4 37.30 31.72 -31.98
C PRO A 4 37.94 30.45 -31.40
N GLU A 5 39.00 30.69 -30.62
CA GLU A 5 39.80 29.70 -29.90
C GLU A 5 38.96 28.86 -28.94
N ARG A 6 39.14 27.54 -29.00
CA ARG A 6 38.67 26.60 -27.97
C ARG A 6 39.64 26.65 -26.79
N THR A 7 39.19 27.18 -25.67
CA THR A 7 39.88 27.02 -24.38
C THR A 7 39.77 25.56 -23.94
N GLU A 8 40.90 24.85 -23.94
CA GLU A 8 41.02 23.51 -23.37
C GLU A 8 40.89 23.60 -21.84
N LEU A 9 39.85 22.97 -21.28
CA LEU A 9 39.74 22.72 -19.84
C LEU A 9 40.64 21.53 -19.48
N THR A 10 41.68 21.78 -18.72
CA THR A 10 42.52 20.81 -18.02
C THR A 10 41.72 20.04 -16.96
N PRO A 11 41.78 18.69 -16.93
CA PRO A 11 41.17 17.89 -15.87
C PRO A 11 42.22 17.51 -14.82
N ASP A 12 42.58 18.41 -13.90
CA ASP A 12 43.57 18.07 -12.86
C ASP A 12 43.43 18.88 -11.55
N ALA A 13 42.25 18.84 -10.92
CA ALA A 13 42.03 19.56 -9.66
C ALA A 13 41.17 18.82 -8.60
N TRP A 14 41.00 17.50 -8.70
CA TRP A 14 40.22 16.72 -7.73
C TRP A 14 41.06 15.80 -6.82
N SER A 15 42.34 16.12 -6.63
CA SER A 15 43.20 15.50 -5.62
C SER A 15 43.34 16.43 -4.40
N GLN A 16 42.26 16.58 -3.63
CA GLN A 16 42.37 16.99 -2.23
C GLN A 16 41.90 15.84 -1.35
N GLN A 17 42.91 15.21 -0.74
CA GLN A 17 42.78 14.23 0.31
C GLN A 17 41.91 14.81 1.43
N ALA A 18 40.74 14.21 1.65
CA ALA A 18 40.00 14.39 2.88
C ALA A 18 40.84 13.78 4.02
N THR A 19 41.57 14.61 4.74
CA THR A 19 42.13 14.28 6.05
C THR A 19 40.97 13.88 6.96
N ILE A 20 40.83 12.59 7.20
CA ILE A 20 39.90 12.01 8.18
C ILE A 20 40.44 12.39 9.57
N PRO A 21 39.70 13.13 10.41
CA PRO A 21 40.12 13.39 11.77
C PRO A 21 40.10 12.10 12.61
N PRO A 22 41.05 11.92 13.53
CA PRO A 22 41.09 10.75 14.39
C PRO A 22 39.95 10.75 15.41
N GLU A 23 39.20 9.66 15.40
CA GLU A 23 38.86 8.86 16.58
C GLU A 23 38.36 9.64 17.82
N ILE A 24 37.05 9.93 17.85
CA ILE A 24 36.36 10.26 19.10
C ILE A 24 36.24 8.95 19.90
N ALA A 25 37.02 8.88 20.98
CA ALA A 25 37.00 7.82 21.97
C ALA A 25 35.56 7.48 22.42
N THR A 26 35.23 6.20 22.31
CA THR A 26 33.99 5.62 22.81
C THR A 26 34.00 5.66 24.35
N PRO A 27 33.07 6.35 25.02
CA PRO A 27 32.97 6.24 26.47
C PRO A 27 32.50 4.84 26.87
N ALA A 28 33.25 4.26 27.79
CA ALA A 28 33.06 2.95 28.36
C ALA A 28 31.61 2.70 28.81
N ALA A 29 31.17 1.47 28.53
CA ALA A 29 29.88 0.90 28.91
C ALA A 29 29.61 1.07 30.41
N SER A 30 28.69 1.97 30.73
CA SER A 30 28.11 2.09 32.07
C SER A 30 26.99 1.05 32.23
N GLY A 31 27.30 0.03 33.03
CA GLY A 31 26.39 -0.80 33.83
C GLY A 31 24.99 -1.07 33.30
N SER A 32 24.80 -2.23 32.67
CA SER A 32 23.49 -2.87 32.55
C SER A 32 22.93 -3.19 33.94
N GLN A 33 21.96 -2.40 34.38
CA GLN A 33 21.06 -2.76 35.48
C GLN A 33 20.12 -3.89 35.02
N PRO A 34 20.03 -5.01 35.75
CA PRO A 34 19.08 -6.08 35.44
C PRO A 34 17.65 -5.61 35.73
N LEU A 35 16.81 -5.58 34.70
CA LEU A 35 15.38 -5.32 34.83
C LEU A 35 14.72 -6.45 35.66
N PRO A 36 13.80 -6.12 36.59
CA PRO A 36 13.08 -7.12 37.37
C PRO A 36 12.17 -7.96 36.47
N VAL A 37 12.35 -9.28 36.57
CA VAL A 37 11.50 -10.31 35.97
C VAL A 37 10.09 -10.14 36.50
N ARG A 38 9.18 -9.68 35.64
CA ARG A 38 7.77 -9.52 35.95
C ARG A 38 7.08 -10.89 35.81
N THR A 39 7.10 -11.64 36.90
CA THR A 39 6.38 -12.90 37.06
C THR A 39 4.87 -12.70 36.99
N GLY A 40 4.23 -13.54 36.17
CA GLY A 40 2.89 -14.10 36.39
C GLY A 40 1.74 -13.14 36.65
N ARG A 41 0.99 -12.80 35.59
CA ARG A 41 -0.44 -12.50 35.75
C ARG A 41 -1.23 -13.43 34.84
N ASP A 42 -1.54 -14.60 35.40
CA ASP A 42 -2.56 -15.52 34.92
C ASP A 42 -3.88 -14.77 34.79
N LEU A 43 -4.26 -14.42 33.56
CA LEU A 43 -5.62 -14.07 33.21
C LEU A 43 -6.29 -15.34 32.69
N ARG A 44 -6.73 -16.19 33.63
CA ARG A 44 -7.81 -17.17 33.38
C ARG A 44 -9.06 -16.37 33.02
N VAL A 45 -9.39 -16.33 31.74
CA VAL A 45 -10.71 -15.93 31.27
C VAL A 45 -11.62 -17.17 31.37
N PRO A 46 -12.68 -17.15 32.21
CA PRO A 46 -13.63 -18.25 32.25
C PRO A 46 -14.42 -18.31 30.94
N LEU A 47 -14.41 -19.49 30.33
CA LEU A 47 -15.28 -19.88 29.23
C LEU A 47 -16.71 -20.01 29.77
N SER A 48 -17.47 -18.91 29.78
CA SER A 48 -18.91 -18.97 30.05
C SER A 48 -19.64 -19.44 28.78
N ARG A 49 -19.93 -20.74 28.80
CA ARG A 49 -20.84 -21.45 27.91
C ARG A 49 -22.24 -21.37 28.53
N ALA A 50 -23.16 -20.62 27.91
CA ALA A 50 -24.60 -20.83 28.07
C ALA A 50 -25.41 -20.10 26.98
N ASN A 51 -26.22 -20.90 26.28
CA ASN A 51 -27.59 -20.62 25.84
C ASN A 51 -27.89 -19.41 24.94
N GLU A 52 -28.06 -19.70 23.65
CA GLU A 52 -29.06 -19.07 22.78
C GLU A 52 -29.66 -20.21 21.93
N SER A 53 -30.75 -20.85 22.36
CA SER A 53 -32.15 -20.43 22.15
C SER A 53 -32.40 -19.91 20.75
N GLU A 54 -32.93 -20.83 19.95
CA GLU A 54 -33.70 -20.60 18.74
C GLU A 54 -34.74 -19.49 18.98
N ALA A 55 -34.52 -18.33 18.40
CA ALA A 55 -35.54 -17.30 18.27
C ALA A 55 -35.61 -16.84 16.81
N SER A 56 -36.84 -16.89 16.31
CA SER A 56 -37.29 -16.66 14.95
C SER A 56 -36.68 -15.44 14.24
N PRO A 57 -36.54 -15.50 12.90
CA PRO A 57 -36.09 -14.35 12.11
C PRO A 57 -37.14 -13.23 12.19
N PRO A 58 -36.78 -11.99 12.59
CA PRO A 58 -37.66 -10.86 12.41
C PRO A 58 -37.81 -10.58 10.91
N THR A 59 -39.07 -10.39 10.54
CA THR A 59 -39.54 -9.94 9.25
C THR A 59 -38.75 -8.74 8.75
N ARG A 60 -38.36 -8.86 7.48
CA ARG A 60 -37.66 -7.91 6.64
C ARG A 60 -38.46 -6.61 6.52
N THR A 61 -38.33 -5.71 7.49
CA THR A 61 -38.80 -4.32 7.34
C THR A 61 -37.93 -3.62 6.30
N SER A 62 -38.62 -3.08 5.31
CA SER A 62 -38.13 -2.24 4.23
C SER A 62 -36.96 -1.34 4.65
N ARG A 63 -35.82 -1.59 4.00
CA ARG A 63 -34.58 -0.84 4.09
C ARG A 63 -34.80 0.52 3.42
N ALA A 64 -35.30 1.49 4.18
CA ALA A 64 -35.19 2.89 3.82
C ALA A 64 -33.70 3.22 3.71
N ASP A 65 -33.30 3.80 2.59
CA ASP A 65 -31.92 4.18 2.32
C ASP A 65 -31.38 5.07 3.46
N PRO A 66 -30.21 4.75 4.05
CA PRO A 66 -29.59 5.63 5.01
C PRO A 66 -29.32 6.97 4.31
N PRO A 67 -29.78 8.11 4.85
CA PRO A 67 -29.51 9.40 4.24
C PRO A 67 -27.99 9.56 4.12
N SER A 68 -27.57 9.88 2.89
CA SER A 68 -26.18 10.05 2.47
C SER A 68 -25.35 10.71 3.56
N ARG A 69 -24.28 10.02 3.99
CA ARG A 69 -23.34 10.52 5.01
C ARG A 69 -22.62 11.80 4.59
N ALA A 70 -22.75 12.23 3.33
CA ALA A 70 -22.15 13.43 2.79
C ALA A 70 -22.75 14.72 3.39
N ASP A 71 -24.04 14.75 3.76
CA ASP A 71 -24.71 15.99 4.18
C ASP A 71 -24.62 16.28 5.69
N ARG A 72 -24.11 15.35 6.51
CA ARG A 72 -24.02 15.57 7.97
C ARG A 72 -22.89 16.52 8.39
N ASN A 73 -21.99 16.88 7.50
CA ASN A 73 -20.84 17.73 7.85
C ASN A 73 -21.07 19.23 7.59
N GLU A 74 -22.12 19.59 6.86
CA GLU A 74 -22.35 21.00 6.45
C GLU A 74 -23.18 21.79 7.48
N ALA A 75 -23.96 21.11 8.32
CA ALA A 75 -24.86 21.75 9.28
C ALA A 75 -24.32 21.79 10.73
N ARG A 76 -23.03 21.51 10.96
CA ARG A 76 -22.38 21.98 12.20
C ARG A 76 -22.11 23.47 12.04
N SER A 77 -23.16 24.25 12.18
CA SER A 77 -23.10 25.70 12.29
C SER A 77 -21.94 26.07 13.22
N PRO A 78 -20.99 26.93 12.82
CA PRO A 78 -19.87 27.41 13.65
C PRO A 78 -20.33 28.31 14.80
N ALA A 79 -21.58 28.17 15.24
CA ALA A 79 -22.22 28.98 16.24
C ALA A 79 -21.56 28.72 17.60
N ARG A 80 -20.98 29.80 18.15
CA ARG A 80 -20.63 30.06 19.56
C ARG A 80 -19.16 29.99 19.98
N THR A 81 -18.19 30.10 19.06
CA THR A 81 -16.87 30.68 19.44
C THR A 81 -16.85 32.21 19.32
N GLY A 82 -18.02 32.85 19.32
CA GLY A 82 -18.19 34.30 19.20
C GLY A 82 -18.06 35.09 20.51
N GLY A 83 -17.46 34.51 21.56
CA GLY A 83 -17.11 35.27 22.76
C GLY A 83 -15.93 36.21 22.51
N PRO A 84 -15.71 37.22 23.38
CA PRO A 84 -14.58 38.15 23.25
C PRO A 84 -13.23 37.42 23.14
N HIS A 85 -13.09 36.27 23.80
CA HIS A 85 -11.90 35.43 23.68
C HIS A 85 -11.66 34.89 22.25
N GLY A 86 -12.72 34.56 21.52
CA GLY A 86 -12.62 34.09 20.13
C GLY A 86 -12.11 35.16 19.17
N ALA A 87 -12.50 36.43 19.39
CA ALA A 87 -11.99 37.56 18.63
C ALA A 87 -10.48 37.77 18.85
N VAL A 88 -10.01 37.68 20.10
CA VAL A 88 -8.58 37.77 20.43
C VAL A 88 -7.79 36.65 19.76
N ILE A 89 -8.29 35.41 19.79
CA ILE A 89 -7.65 34.29 19.10
C ILE A 89 -7.62 34.50 17.59
N ALA A 90 -8.68 35.06 17.00
CA ALA A 90 -8.72 35.35 15.57
C ALA A 90 -7.72 36.43 15.15
N LEU A 91 -7.56 37.49 15.95
CA LEU A 91 -6.54 38.52 15.73
C LEU A 91 -5.13 37.92 15.81
N ARG A 92 -4.84 37.18 16.90
CA ARG A 92 -3.53 36.52 17.08
C ARG A 92 -3.25 35.51 15.96
N ARG A 93 -4.26 34.81 15.45
CA ARG A 93 -4.12 33.92 14.29
C ARG A 93 -3.67 34.69 13.05
N ARG A 94 -4.32 35.83 12.77
CA ARG A 94 -4.00 36.68 11.61
C ARG A 94 -2.57 37.22 11.69
N GLU A 95 -2.17 37.72 12.86
CA GLU A 95 -0.80 38.19 13.11
C GLU A 95 0.24 37.10 12.83
N ILE A 96 0.01 35.87 13.31
CA ILE A 96 0.92 34.74 13.07
C ILE A 96 1.00 34.40 11.58
N ILE A 97 -0.12 34.43 10.86
CA ILE A 97 -0.15 34.16 9.43
C ILE A 97 0.63 35.21 8.66
N ASP A 98 0.39 36.49 8.96
CA ASP A 98 1.04 37.59 8.25
C ASP A 98 2.54 37.65 8.56
N ASN A 99 2.95 37.33 9.81
CA ASN A 99 4.36 37.19 10.18
C ASN A 99 5.03 36.05 9.41
N LEU A 100 4.46 34.83 9.42
CA LEU A 100 5.02 33.68 8.69
C LEU A 100 5.05 33.92 7.18
N ALA A 101 4.02 34.57 6.63
CA ALA A 101 4.01 34.96 5.22
C ALA A 101 5.12 35.97 4.90
N GLY A 102 5.38 36.92 5.80
CA GLY A 102 6.49 37.86 5.72
C GLY A 102 7.86 37.17 5.73
N GLN A 103 8.07 36.21 6.63
CA GLN A 103 9.32 35.43 6.71
C GLN A 103 9.59 34.59 5.46
N ILE A 104 8.53 34.06 4.85
CA ILE A 104 8.64 33.33 3.58
C ILE A 104 8.93 34.29 2.43
N ALA A 105 8.25 35.45 2.39
CA ALA A 105 8.46 36.45 1.35
C ALA A 105 9.86 37.11 1.43
N SER A 106 10.41 37.27 2.63
CA SER A 106 11.77 37.78 2.84
C SER A 106 12.86 36.77 2.50
N GLY A 107 12.50 35.49 2.33
CA GLY A 107 13.45 34.40 2.13
C GLY A 107 14.13 33.90 3.41
N GLU A 108 13.70 34.34 4.60
CA GLU A 108 14.15 33.77 5.88
C GLU A 108 13.76 32.28 5.97
N LEU A 109 12.64 31.92 5.34
CA LEU A 109 12.24 30.54 5.10
C LEU A 109 12.45 30.19 3.62
N GLU A 110 13.51 29.43 3.34
CA GLU A 110 13.85 28.99 1.98
C GLU A 110 12.71 28.21 1.30
N GLU A 111 12.59 28.37 -0.02
CA GLU A 111 11.71 27.51 -0.81
C GLU A 111 12.12 26.04 -0.66
N GLY A 112 11.17 25.17 -0.32
CA GLY A 112 11.47 23.76 -0.01
C GLY A 112 11.77 23.48 1.46
N ALA A 113 11.94 24.50 2.31
CA ALA A 113 12.08 24.32 3.75
C ALA A 113 10.79 23.77 4.37
N ARG A 114 10.94 22.93 5.39
CA ARG A 114 9.80 22.40 6.15
C ARG A 114 9.16 23.50 6.99
N VAL A 115 7.86 23.67 6.84
CA VAL A 115 7.06 24.57 7.67
C VAL A 115 6.93 24.00 9.08
N THR A 116 6.91 24.89 10.06
CA THR A 116 6.68 24.61 11.48
C THR A 116 5.45 23.69 11.66
N SER A 117 5.66 22.54 12.32
CA SER A 117 4.58 21.58 12.60
C SER A 117 3.51 22.17 13.51
N VAL A 118 2.30 21.61 13.52
CA VAL A 118 1.19 22.09 14.39
C VAL A 118 1.63 22.18 15.84
N ARG A 119 2.33 21.16 16.35
CA ARG A 119 2.84 21.13 17.72
C ARG A 119 3.83 22.26 17.96
N ARG A 120 4.78 22.46 17.05
CA ARG A 120 5.78 23.53 17.18
C ARG A 120 5.17 24.93 17.05
N LEU A 121 4.09 25.11 16.28
CA LEU A 121 3.31 26.35 16.26
C LEU A 121 2.59 26.61 17.59
N MET A 122 2.04 25.57 18.22
CA MET A 122 1.45 25.68 19.56
C MET A 122 2.49 26.10 20.58
N ASP A 123 3.65 25.45 20.58
CA ASP A 123 4.74 25.71 21.52
C ASP A 123 5.35 27.11 21.31
N ALA A 124 5.56 27.53 20.06
CA ALA A 124 6.20 28.82 19.75
C ALA A 124 5.29 30.03 20.00
N TYR A 125 3.99 29.92 19.70
CA TYR A 125 3.06 31.06 19.76
C TYR A 125 2.05 30.96 20.91
N SER A 126 2.12 29.92 21.74
CA SER A 126 1.20 29.64 22.85
C SER A 126 -0.27 29.65 22.42
N ILE A 127 -0.57 29.04 21.28
CA ILE A 127 -1.92 28.97 20.70
C ILE A 127 -2.53 27.56 20.83
N PRO A 128 -3.86 27.43 20.91
CA PRO A 128 -4.50 26.12 20.92
C PRO A 128 -4.32 25.39 19.57
N ALA A 129 -4.37 24.06 19.61
CA ALA A 129 -4.19 23.21 18.42
C ALA A 129 -5.16 23.54 17.26
N SER A 130 -6.38 23.96 17.58
CA SER A 130 -7.38 24.39 16.58
C SER A 130 -6.95 25.66 15.83
N ALA A 131 -6.37 26.62 16.53
CA ALA A 131 -5.83 27.84 15.93
C ALA A 131 -4.59 27.51 15.08
N ALA A 132 -3.66 26.69 15.58
CA ALA A 132 -2.48 26.27 14.82
C ALA A 132 -2.84 25.54 13.51
N ARG A 133 -3.83 24.65 13.52
CA ARG A 133 -4.35 24.02 12.29
C ARG A 133 -5.00 25.03 11.35
N SER A 134 -5.69 26.03 11.89
CA SER A 134 -6.30 27.11 11.10
C SER A 134 -5.23 27.98 10.43
N VAL A 135 -4.14 28.31 11.11
CA VAL A 135 -2.96 28.99 10.53
C VAL A 135 -2.41 28.21 9.33
N GLN A 136 -2.14 26.90 9.50
CA GLN A 136 -1.64 26.07 8.41
C GLN A 136 -2.63 25.99 7.23
N ARG A 137 -3.93 25.88 7.53
CA ARG A 137 -4.97 25.88 6.49
C ARG A 137 -4.97 27.19 5.71
N GLU A 138 -4.92 28.34 6.40
CA GLU A 138 -4.96 29.65 5.75
C GLU A 138 -3.68 29.90 4.91
N LEU A 139 -2.50 29.53 5.41
CA LEU A 139 -1.25 29.59 4.63
C LEU A 139 -1.30 28.70 3.36
N ARG A 140 -1.93 27.53 3.47
CA ARG A 140 -2.14 26.62 2.33
C ARG A 140 -3.14 27.19 1.34
N ASP A 141 -4.24 27.76 1.81
CA ASP A 141 -5.28 28.37 0.98
C ASP A 141 -4.71 29.59 0.22
N ARG A 142 -3.79 30.34 0.83
CA ARG A 142 -2.99 31.40 0.18
C ARG A 142 -1.89 30.87 -0.77
N ARG A 143 -1.74 29.55 -0.92
CA ARG A 143 -0.70 28.87 -1.74
C ARG A 143 0.75 29.21 -1.36
N ILE A 144 0.99 29.66 -0.13
CA ILE A 144 2.33 29.96 0.40
C ILE A 144 3.03 28.66 0.82
N ILE A 145 2.26 27.71 1.34
CA ILE A 145 2.73 26.38 1.75
C ILE A 145 1.96 25.29 1.02
N ARG A 146 2.58 24.13 0.84
CA ARG A 146 1.96 22.95 0.24
C ARG A 146 2.24 21.70 1.04
N LEU A 147 1.32 20.74 0.99
CA LEU A 147 1.50 19.44 1.63
C LEU A 147 2.29 18.51 0.70
N VAL A 148 3.49 18.13 1.11
CA VAL A 148 4.29 17.11 0.44
C VAL A 148 4.17 15.80 1.21
N PRO A 149 3.55 14.75 0.62
CA PRO A 149 3.36 13.49 1.33
C PRO A 149 4.67 12.87 1.80
N GLY A 150 4.74 12.47 3.06
CA GLY A 150 5.95 11.98 3.73
C GLY A 150 6.86 13.06 4.33
N LEU A 151 6.85 14.28 3.78
CA LEU A 151 7.67 15.40 4.29
C LEU A 151 6.87 16.37 5.18
N GLY A 152 5.56 16.45 5.01
CA GLY A 152 4.69 17.39 5.72
C GLY A 152 4.43 18.67 4.93
N TYR A 153 4.20 19.79 5.62
CA TYR A 153 4.03 21.09 4.94
C TYR A 153 5.40 21.68 4.60
N VAL A 154 5.52 22.16 3.37
CA VAL A 154 6.76 22.69 2.79
C VAL A 154 6.45 24.06 2.18
N VAL A 155 7.38 24.99 2.32
CA VAL A 155 7.30 26.35 1.74
C VAL A 155 7.44 26.28 0.23
N GLY A 156 6.61 27.02 -0.50
CA GLY A 156 6.74 27.19 -1.94
C GLY A 156 5.42 27.07 -2.69
N ALA A 157 5.35 27.78 -3.82
CA ALA A 157 4.19 27.75 -4.70
C ALA A 157 3.92 26.31 -5.19
N PRO A 158 2.64 25.89 -5.26
CA PRO A 158 2.27 24.53 -5.65
C PRO A 158 2.78 24.12 -7.03
N ASP A 159 3.00 25.09 -7.92
CA ASP A 159 3.25 24.85 -9.34
C ASP A 159 4.74 24.73 -9.70
N ARG A 160 5.66 25.17 -8.85
CA ARG A 160 7.09 25.25 -9.21
C ARG A 160 7.93 24.06 -8.81
N THR A 161 7.57 23.34 -7.74
CA THR A 161 8.42 22.21 -7.35
C THR A 161 7.98 20.96 -8.10
N PRO A 162 8.85 20.34 -8.92
CA PRO A 162 8.53 19.11 -9.60
C PRO A 162 8.13 18.08 -8.54
N LYS A 163 6.90 17.57 -8.64
CA LYS A 163 6.47 16.42 -7.85
C LYS A 163 7.46 15.31 -8.21
N PRO A 164 8.30 14.82 -7.28
CA PRO A 164 9.22 13.75 -7.62
C PRO A 164 8.37 12.63 -8.23
N PRO A 165 8.76 12.13 -9.42
CA PRO A 165 7.95 11.15 -10.13
C PRO A 165 7.73 9.98 -9.19
N ARG A 166 6.49 9.79 -8.75
CA ARG A 166 6.15 8.62 -7.96
C ARG A 166 6.26 7.44 -8.89
N ILE A 167 7.17 6.53 -8.58
CA ILE A 167 7.22 5.23 -9.23
C ILE A 167 5.79 4.65 -9.14
N PRO A 168 5.14 4.30 -10.26
CA PRO A 168 3.85 3.65 -10.24
C PRO A 168 3.87 2.48 -9.25
N VAL A 169 2.81 2.33 -8.46
CA VAL A 169 2.75 1.25 -7.44
C VAL A 169 3.01 -0.12 -8.07
N GLN A 170 2.55 -0.30 -9.31
CA GLN A 170 2.78 -1.53 -10.08
C GLN A 170 4.26 -1.77 -10.40
N ASP A 171 5.02 -0.71 -10.71
CA ASP A 171 6.44 -0.81 -10.99
C ASP A 171 7.21 -1.13 -9.70
N GLN A 172 6.82 -0.53 -8.57
CA GLN A 172 7.37 -0.86 -7.27
C GLN A 172 7.14 -2.34 -6.90
N ILE A 173 5.92 -2.85 -7.12
CA ILE A 173 5.59 -4.28 -6.93
C ILE A 173 6.47 -5.15 -7.84
N THR A 174 6.68 -4.74 -9.09
CA THR A 174 7.52 -5.46 -10.07
C THR A 174 8.99 -5.50 -9.63
N GLN A 175 9.53 -4.37 -9.19
CA GLN A 175 10.91 -4.25 -8.70
C GLN A 175 11.15 -5.13 -7.48
N ILE A 176 10.25 -5.07 -6.48
CA ILE A 176 10.36 -5.88 -5.26
C ILE A 176 10.23 -7.38 -5.59
N ALA A 177 9.29 -7.76 -6.46
CA ALA A 177 9.15 -9.15 -6.88
C ALA A 177 10.39 -9.66 -7.62
N THR A 178 11.02 -8.83 -8.46
CA THR A 178 12.24 -9.17 -9.19
C THR A 178 13.42 -9.35 -8.25
N SER A 179 13.63 -8.42 -7.31
CA SER A 179 14.66 -8.53 -6.28
C SER A 179 14.47 -9.77 -5.40
N LEU A 180 13.24 -10.10 -5.01
CA LEU A 180 12.97 -11.33 -4.26
C LEU A 180 13.24 -12.60 -5.07
N ALA A 181 12.92 -12.61 -6.37
CA ALA A 181 13.25 -13.74 -7.24
C ALA A 181 14.76 -13.93 -7.37
N GLU A 182 15.54 -12.85 -7.44
CA GLU A 182 17.01 -12.90 -7.42
C GLU A 182 17.55 -13.43 -6.08
N LYS A 183 16.96 -13.00 -4.95
CA LYS A 183 17.30 -13.53 -3.61
C LYS A 183 16.97 -15.02 -3.47
N ILE A 184 15.86 -15.47 -4.06
CA ILE A 184 15.50 -16.90 -4.13
C ILE A 184 16.49 -17.64 -5.04
N ALA A 185 16.79 -17.08 -6.22
CA ALA A 185 17.66 -17.67 -7.23
C ALA A 185 19.10 -17.89 -6.70
N SER A 186 19.64 -16.88 -6.04
CA SER A 186 20.95 -16.92 -5.37
C SER A 186 20.98 -17.87 -4.17
N GLY A 187 19.82 -18.25 -3.63
CA GLY A 187 19.72 -19.10 -2.44
C GLY A 187 19.87 -18.33 -1.11
N GLN A 188 19.87 -17.00 -1.13
CA GLN A 188 19.80 -16.19 0.10
C GLN A 188 18.51 -16.45 0.88
N ILE A 189 17.41 -16.65 0.15
CA ILE A 189 16.17 -17.17 0.71
C ILE A 189 16.20 -18.68 0.53
N GLY A 190 16.32 -19.40 1.65
CA GLY A 190 16.44 -20.85 1.66
C GLY A 190 15.26 -21.53 0.98
N THR A 191 15.52 -22.68 0.36
CA THR A 191 14.43 -23.51 -0.18
C THR A 191 13.49 -23.88 0.98
N HIS A 192 12.20 -23.56 0.87
CA HIS A 192 11.18 -23.67 1.93
C HIS A 192 11.19 -22.60 3.03
N GLN A 193 12.05 -21.58 2.97
CA GLN A 193 11.96 -20.46 3.88
C GLN A 193 10.64 -19.69 3.60
N PRO A 194 9.85 -19.38 4.64
CA PRO A 194 8.60 -18.67 4.46
C PRO A 194 8.86 -17.20 4.12
N ALA A 195 8.40 -16.77 2.93
CA ALA A 195 8.31 -15.36 2.59
C ALA A 195 7.04 -14.80 3.25
N THR A 196 7.16 -14.38 4.51
CA THR A 196 6.00 -13.90 5.26
C THR A 196 5.56 -12.51 4.77
N LEU A 197 4.24 -12.29 4.69
CA LEU A 197 3.65 -11.00 4.33
C LEU A 197 4.16 -9.87 5.25
N ARG A 198 4.28 -10.16 6.55
CA ARG A 198 4.79 -9.21 7.56
C ARG A 198 6.26 -8.87 7.34
N GLY A 199 7.10 -9.85 6.99
CA GLY A 199 8.51 -9.61 6.68
C GLY A 199 8.66 -8.64 5.51
N LEU A 200 7.91 -8.85 4.43
CA LEU A 200 7.85 -7.96 3.27
C LEU A 200 7.43 -6.53 3.62
N MET A 201 6.41 -6.38 4.49
CA MET A 201 5.96 -5.06 4.93
C MET A 201 7.02 -4.30 5.74
N ILE A 202 7.78 -5.00 6.59
CA ILE A 202 8.82 -4.39 7.42
C ILE A 202 10.06 -4.05 6.56
N GLU A 203 10.54 -4.99 5.75
CA GLU A 203 11.76 -4.84 4.96
C GLU A 203 11.63 -3.76 3.88
N HIS A 204 10.47 -3.69 3.21
CA HIS A 204 10.26 -2.77 2.09
C HIS A 204 9.33 -1.60 2.42
N THR A 205 8.84 -1.47 3.66
CA THR A 205 7.91 -0.40 4.10
C THR A 205 6.66 -0.27 3.22
N ILE A 206 6.20 -1.38 2.65
CA ILE A 206 5.04 -1.42 1.74
C ILE A 206 3.73 -1.73 2.47
N SER A 207 2.61 -1.37 1.84
CA SER A 207 1.29 -1.73 2.35
C SER A 207 1.07 -3.25 2.30
N ARG A 208 0.14 -3.73 3.13
CA ARG A 208 -0.28 -5.14 3.14
C ARG A 208 -0.75 -5.63 1.76
N GLU A 209 -1.48 -4.79 1.04
CA GLU A 209 -2.01 -5.09 -0.30
C GLU A 209 -0.89 -5.21 -1.33
N ALA A 210 0.08 -4.27 -1.31
CA ALA A 210 1.25 -4.33 -2.18
C ALA A 210 2.09 -5.58 -1.89
N ALA A 211 2.30 -5.92 -0.60
CA ALA A 211 3.00 -7.14 -0.22
C ALA A 211 2.27 -8.41 -0.70
N SER A 212 0.93 -8.44 -0.61
CA SER A 212 0.10 -9.54 -1.13
C SER A 212 0.20 -9.65 -2.66
N ALA A 213 0.24 -8.51 -3.37
CA ALA A 213 0.41 -8.47 -4.82
C ALA A 213 1.79 -8.98 -5.26
N VAL A 214 2.86 -8.62 -4.53
CA VAL A 214 4.22 -9.16 -4.74
C VAL A 214 4.23 -10.68 -4.62
N LEU A 215 3.68 -11.24 -3.52
CA LEU A 215 3.60 -12.69 -3.33
C LEU A 215 2.75 -13.37 -4.41
N SER A 216 1.62 -12.76 -4.78
CA SER A 216 0.76 -13.26 -5.87
C SER A 216 1.51 -13.33 -7.20
N ARG A 217 2.33 -12.32 -7.50
CA ARG A 217 3.15 -12.30 -8.72
C ARG A 217 4.21 -13.40 -8.70
N LEU A 218 4.91 -13.58 -7.58
CA LEU A 218 5.89 -14.68 -7.42
C LEU A 218 5.24 -16.06 -7.60
N ARG A 219 4.03 -16.26 -7.06
CA ARG A 219 3.26 -17.51 -7.22
C ARG A 219 2.83 -17.74 -8.66
N SER A 220 2.29 -16.72 -9.32
CA SER A 220 1.85 -16.81 -10.72
C SER A 220 2.97 -17.20 -11.69
N ARG A 221 4.22 -16.87 -11.35
CA ARG A 221 5.40 -17.18 -12.15
C ARG A 221 6.17 -18.42 -11.70
N GLY A 222 5.68 -19.13 -10.68
CA GLY A 222 6.30 -20.38 -10.20
C GLY A 222 7.52 -20.21 -9.30
N TRP A 223 7.87 -18.98 -8.90
CA TRP A 223 8.98 -18.73 -7.95
C TRP A 223 8.63 -19.10 -6.51
N ALA A 224 7.34 -19.11 -6.20
CA ALA A 224 6.83 -19.45 -4.88
C ALA A 224 5.56 -20.29 -4.98
N TYR A 225 5.24 -21.03 -3.93
CA TYR A 225 4.01 -21.82 -3.84
C TYR A 225 3.35 -21.62 -2.47
N ASP A 226 2.03 -21.76 -2.44
CA ASP A 226 1.29 -21.75 -1.19
C ASP A 226 1.26 -23.15 -0.59
N THR A 227 1.48 -23.23 0.72
CA THR A 227 1.19 -24.43 1.50
C THR A 227 -0.08 -24.21 2.31
N PRO A 228 -0.99 -25.21 2.37
CA PRO A 228 -2.21 -25.08 3.16
C PRO A 228 -1.84 -24.79 4.63
N TYR A 229 -2.54 -23.83 5.25
CA TYR A 229 -2.31 -23.36 6.63
C TYR A 229 -0.95 -22.69 6.88
N GLN A 230 -0.16 -22.43 5.83
CA GLN A 230 1.17 -21.86 5.94
C GLN A 230 1.35 -20.66 5.02
N THR A 231 2.37 -19.86 5.32
CA THR A 231 2.80 -18.72 4.50
C THR A 231 3.39 -19.19 3.17
N THR A 232 3.36 -18.33 2.15
CA THR A 232 3.98 -18.58 0.85
C THR A 232 5.47 -18.92 1.01
N ARG A 233 5.91 -20.03 0.39
CA ARG A 233 7.29 -20.54 0.46
C ARG A 233 7.97 -20.45 -0.90
N ALA A 234 9.29 -20.23 -0.89
CA ALA A 234 10.10 -20.29 -2.09
C ALA A 234 10.05 -21.69 -2.73
N ALA A 235 9.83 -21.75 -4.04
CA ALA A 235 9.81 -22.99 -4.80
C ALA A 235 11.20 -23.67 -4.80
N PRO A 236 11.27 -25.00 -4.89
CA PRO A 236 12.55 -25.70 -5.06
C PRO A 236 13.16 -25.41 -6.44
N ARG A 237 14.50 -25.44 -6.53
CA ARG A 237 15.27 -25.07 -7.73
C ARG A 237 14.79 -25.72 -9.03
N HIS A 238 14.38 -26.99 -8.97
CA HIS A 238 13.91 -27.73 -10.15
C HIS A 238 12.53 -27.28 -10.67
N LYS A 239 11.84 -26.38 -9.95
CA LYS A 239 10.54 -25.79 -10.36
C LYS A 239 10.65 -24.32 -10.72
N TRP A 240 11.85 -23.73 -10.68
CA TRP A 240 12.02 -22.34 -11.05
C TRP A 240 11.77 -22.16 -12.55
N PRO A 241 11.14 -21.06 -12.96
CA PRO A 241 11.01 -20.75 -14.37
C PRO A 241 12.40 -20.53 -14.99
N SER A 242 12.55 -20.85 -16.27
CA SER A 242 13.82 -20.68 -16.97
C SER A 242 14.29 -19.21 -16.90
N PRO A 243 15.61 -18.94 -16.82
CA PRO A 243 16.20 -17.61 -16.63
C PRO A 243 15.77 -16.48 -17.60
N GLY A 244 15.06 -16.79 -18.69
CA GLY A 244 14.47 -15.80 -19.61
C GLY A 244 13.02 -15.41 -19.32
N THR A 245 12.37 -16.00 -18.31
CA THR A 245 10.98 -15.71 -17.95
C THR A 245 10.89 -14.41 -17.14
N SER A 246 11.09 -13.28 -17.81
CA SER A 246 11.15 -11.97 -17.16
C SER A 246 9.87 -11.65 -16.36
N LEU A 247 10.05 -11.21 -15.10
CA LEU A 247 8.98 -10.77 -14.20
C LEU A 247 8.36 -9.42 -14.61
N THR A 248 9.03 -8.70 -15.51
CA THR A 248 8.63 -7.36 -15.97
C THR A 248 7.33 -7.39 -16.75
N ASN A 249 7.10 -8.44 -17.52
CA ASN A 249 5.81 -8.60 -18.22
C ASN A 249 4.71 -8.83 -17.18
N PRO A 250 3.59 -8.09 -17.19
CA PRO A 250 2.45 -8.46 -16.37
C PRO A 250 2.07 -9.90 -16.73
N PRO A 251 1.69 -10.76 -15.76
CA PRO A 251 1.06 -12.02 -16.13
C PRO A 251 -0.13 -11.67 -17.05
N PRO A 252 -0.36 -12.44 -18.14
CA PRO A 252 -1.58 -12.25 -18.92
C PRO A 252 -2.76 -12.27 -17.93
N PRO A 253 -3.70 -11.32 -18.03
CA PRO A 253 -4.77 -11.20 -17.06
C PRO A 253 -5.44 -12.56 -16.88
N THR A 254 -5.60 -12.97 -15.62
CA THR A 254 -6.16 -14.28 -15.23
C THR A 254 -7.62 -14.45 -15.67
N ASP A 255 -8.20 -13.46 -16.35
CA ASP A 255 -9.52 -13.49 -16.99
C ASP A 255 -9.61 -14.48 -18.17
N HIS A 256 -8.51 -15.13 -18.55
CA HIS A 256 -8.53 -16.25 -19.48
C HIS A 256 -8.60 -17.61 -18.78
N LEU A 257 -9.15 -17.72 -17.57
CA LEU A 257 -9.67 -19.02 -17.15
C LEU A 257 -10.66 -19.46 -18.25
N PRO A 258 -10.39 -20.55 -19.00
CA PRO A 258 -11.37 -21.07 -19.92
C PRO A 258 -12.63 -21.31 -19.09
N ASN A 259 -13.73 -20.78 -19.59
CA ASN A 259 -15.07 -20.67 -19.01
C ASN A 259 -15.73 -22.05 -18.70
N SER A 260 -14.93 -23.06 -18.35
CA SER A 260 -15.28 -24.45 -18.06
C SER A 260 -16.01 -24.63 -16.73
N ARG A 261 -16.11 -23.58 -15.91
CA ARG A 261 -16.99 -23.54 -14.73
C ARG A 261 -17.85 -22.29 -14.68
N ARG A 262 -18.31 -21.79 -15.84
CA ARG A 262 -19.58 -21.06 -15.82
C ARG A 262 -20.62 -22.07 -15.31
N PRO A 263 -21.24 -21.89 -14.13
CA PRO A 263 -22.32 -22.77 -13.72
C PRO A 263 -23.32 -22.76 -14.87
N LYS A 264 -23.57 -23.95 -15.45
CA LYS A 264 -24.54 -24.17 -16.50
C LYS A 264 -25.77 -23.39 -16.09
N ALA A 265 -26.11 -22.36 -16.87
CA ALA A 265 -27.19 -21.44 -16.54
C ALA A 265 -28.36 -22.29 -16.08
N ARG A 266 -28.75 -22.13 -14.80
CA ARG A 266 -29.94 -22.78 -14.28
C ARG A 266 -31.05 -22.35 -15.24
N PRO A 267 -31.75 -23.30 -15.90
CA PRO A 267 -32.79 -22.94 -16.83
C PRO A 267 -33.76 -21.99 -16.12
N PRO A 268 -34.23 -20.94 -16.81
CA PRO A 268 -35.13 -19.97 -16.20
C PRO A 268 -36.30 -20.74 -15.56
N PRO A 269 -36.70 -20.40 -14.32
CA PRO A 269 -37.90 -20.98 -13.75
C PRO A 269 -39.05 -20.72 -14.71
N ALA A 270 -39.78 -21.77 -15.07
CA ALA A 270 -40.91 -21.70 -15.98
C ALA A 270 -41.81 -20.51 -15.61
N PRO A 271 -42.28 -19.72 -16.59
CA PRO A 271 -43.15 -18.58 -16.32
C PRO A 271 -44.41 -19.10 -15.61
N ARG A 272 -44.57 -18.79 -14.33
CA ARG A 272 -45.86 -18.91 -13.66
C ARG A 272 -46.76 -17.85 -14.28
N GLY A 273 -47.83 -18.31 -14.91
CA GLY A 273 -48.79 -17.48 -15.63
C GLY A 273 -49.23 -16.28 -14.81
N THR A 274 -48.80 -15.10 -15.23
CA THR A 274 -49.39 -13.84 -14.79
C THR A 274 -50.64 -13.61 -15.62
N SER A 275 -51.78 -13.67 -14.94
CA SER A 275 -53.06 -13.17 -15.42
C SER A 275 -52.92 -11.73 -15.91
N ARG A 276 -53.02 -11.57 -17.22
CA ARG A 276 -53.80 -10.55 -17.95
C ARG A 276 -54.19 -9.31 -17.12
N ALA A 277 -53.42 -8.23 -17.28
CA ALA A 277 -53.91 -6.88 -17.05
C ALA A 277 -53.43 -5.98 -18.20
N LYS A 278 -54.38 -5.16 -18.67
CA LYS A 278 -54.38 -4.34 -19.88
C LYS A 278 -53.16 -3.42 -20.01
N SER A 279 -52.57 -3.45 -21.20
CA SER A 279 -51.61 -2.46 -21.69
C SER A 279 -52.36 -1.29 -22.33
N THR A 280 -52.12 -0.09 -21.85
CA THR A 280 -52.37 1.16 -22.59
C THR A 280 -51.05 1.63 -23.18
N SER A 281 -51.12 1.98 -24.46
CA SER A 281 -50.08 2.41 -25.39
C SER A 281 -49.42 3.76 -25.05
N PHE A 282 -48.11 3.86 -25.29
CA PHE A 282 -47.34 5.04 -25.75
C PHE A 282 -45.92 4.49 -26.05
N GLY A 283 -45.41 4.33 -27.29
CA GLY A 283 -45.17 5.34 -28.34
C GLY A 283 -43.96 6.21 -27.93
N GLY A 284 -42.78 6.22 -28.53
CA GLY A 284 -42.18 5.61 -29.71
C GLY A 284 -40.75 6.18 -29.93
N SER A 285 -40.06 5.68 -30.97
CA SER A 285 -38.81 6.16 -31.61
C SER A 285 -37.48 5.95 -30.88
N SER A 286 -36.57 5.05 -31.30
CA SER A 286 -35.86 4.82 -32.58
C SER A 286 -34.69 5.78 -32.83
N ASN A 287 -33.47 5.24 -32.81
CA ASN A 287 -32.48 5.47 -33.87
C ASN A 287 -31.53 4.26 -33.97
N ALA A 288 -31.39 3.79 -35.20
CA ALA A 288 -30.49 2.76 -35.68
C ALA A 288 -29.14 3.38 -36.06
N ASP A 289 -28.13 2.52 -36.15
CA ASP A 289 -27.02 2.47 -37.14
C ASP A 289 -25.85 1.71 -36.48
N ALA A 290 -25.66 0.41 -36.75
CA ALA A 290 -25.12 -0.21 -37.96
C ALA A 290 -23.62 0.06 -38.17
N ALA A 291 -22.78 -0.96 -37.90
CA ALA A 291 -21.65 -1.33 -38.74
C ALA A 291 -21.03 -2.66 -38.25
N ASP A 292 -20.84 -3.53 -39.23
CA ASP A 292 -20.37 -4.90 -39.18
C ASP A 292 -18.87 -5.03 -38.89
N HIS A 293 -18.45 -6.17 -38.35
CA HIS A 293 -17.29 -6.89 -38.88
C HIS A 293 -17.32 -8.37 -38.48
N GLU A 294 -17.59 -9.19 -39.49
CA GLU A 294 -17.43 -10.64 -39.51
C GLU A 294 -15.95 -11.06 -39.48
N GLY A 295 -15.71 -12.26 -38.96
CA GLY A 295 -14.70 -13.17 -39.51
C GLY A 295 -13.41 -13.34 -38.71
N ASN A 296 -13.33 -14.40 -37.90
CA ASN A 296 -12.22 -15.35 -38.06
C ASN A 296 -12.52 -16.70 -37.36
N GLN A 297 -12.88 -17.71 -38.14
CA GLN A 297 -12.75 -19.12 -37.79
C GLN A 297 -11.56 -19.69 -38.55
N LEU A 298 -10.72 -20.48 -37.86
CA LEU A 298 -10.09 -21.74 -38.30
C LEU A 298 -8.64 -21.88 -37.79
N ALA A 299 -8.44 -22.83 -36.87
CA ALA A 299 -7.31 -23.80 -36.78
C ALA A 299 -7.38 -24.44 -35.38
N ARG A 300 -7.96 -25.63 -35.18
CA ARG A 300 -7.38 -26.97 -35.43
C ARG A 300 -5.91 -27.12 -35.01
N SER A 301 -5.70 -27.70 -33.84
CA SER A 301 -4.64 -28.68 -33.51
C SER A 301 -4.90 -29.08 -32.03
N GLY A 302 -5.27 -30.31 -31.69
CA GLY A 302 -4.50 -31.55 -31.91
C GLY A 302 -3.54 -31.75 -30.73
N TYR A 303 -3.43 -32.98 -30.21
CA TYR A 303 -2.67 -33.45 -29.02
C TYR A 303 -3.44 -33.31 -27.70
N GLU A 304 -4.05 -34.31 -27.08
CA GLU A 304 -3.84 -35.78 -27.02
C GLU A 304 -2.44 -36.19 -26.58
N SER A 305 -2.24 -36.33 -25.26
CA SER A 305 -1.46 -37.44 -24.67
C SER A 305 -1.59 -37.44 -23.14
N ALA A 306 -2.38 -38.38 -22.66
CA ALA A 306 -2.30 -38.90 -21.30
C ALA A 306 -1.04 -39.78 -21.16
N LYS A 307 -0.36 -39.72 -20.01
CA LYS A 307 0.45 -40.81 -19.42
C LYS A 307 0.94 -40.44 -17.99
N PRO A 308 1.40 -41.40 -17.17
CA PRO A 308 0.74 -41.76 -15.92
C PRO A 308 1.52 -41.40 -14.65
N ARG A 309 0.84 -41.61 -13.52
CA ARG A 309 1.33 -41.49 -12.14
C ARG A 309 2.53 -42.40 -11.86
N GLU A 310 3.70 -41.81 -11.60
CA GLU A 310 4.76 -42.47 -10.85
C GLU A 310 4.71 -42.08 -9.37
N ARG A 311 4.48 -43.10 -8.54
CA ARG A 311 4.56 -43.01 -7.08
C ARG A 311 6.02 -43.20 -6.68
N CYS A 312 6.72 -42.12 -6.37
CA CYS A 312 7.99 -42.22 -5.64
C CYS A 312 7.72 -42.07 -4.13
N ARG A 313 7.83 -43.19 -3.40
CA ARG A 313 8.02 -43.20 -1.94
C ARG A 313 9.47 -42.77 -1.63
N PRO A 314 9.72 -41.83 -0.71
CA PRO A 314 11.04 -41.70 -0.11
C PRO A 314 11.19 -42.58 1.17
N PRO A 315 12.41 -43.02 1.48
CA PRO A 315 12.72 -44.01 2.51
C PRO A 315 12.63 -43.47 3.95
N THR A 316 12.16 -44.31 4.86
CA THR A 316 12.20 -44.10 6.30
C THR A 316 13.62 -44.32 6.82
N SER A 317 14.40 -43.25 6.99
CA SER A 317 15.67 -43.34 7.73
C SER A 317 15.45 -43.11 9.22
N ASN A 318 15.36 -44.24 9.90
CA ASN A 318 15.61 -44.48 11.31
C ASN A 318 16.84 -43.69 11.82
N ARG A 319 16.70 -42.79 12.80
CA ARG A 319 17.83 -42.27 13.57
C ARG A 319 17.54 -42.39 15.07
N LYS A 320 17.82 -43.59 15.57
CA LYS A 320 18.05 -43.87 17.00
C LYS A 320 19.25 -43.07 17.51
N GLY A 321 19.06 -42.48 18.70
CA GLY A 321 20.03 -42.47 19.80
C GLY A 321 21.30 -41.62 19.65
N GLN A 322 21.40 -40.58 20.48
CA GLN A 322 22.51 -40.53 21.45
C GLN A 322 22.19 -39.57 22.59
N MET A 323 21.89 -40.16 23.75
CA MET A 323 22.11 -39.54 25.04
C MET A 323 23.61 -39.31 25.21
N ARG A 324 23.99 -38.10 25.63
CA ARG A 324 25.21 -37.88 26.41
C ARG A 324 24.89 -36.89 27.52
N SER A 325 24.66 -37.45 28.71
CA SER A 325 24.95 -36.79 29.97
C SER A 325 26.45 -36.52 30.05
N VAL A 326 26.84 -35.31 30.44
CA VAL A 326 28.05 -35.07 31.22
C VAL A 326 27.75 -33.90 32.16
N ILE A 327 27.65 -34.26 33.45
CA ILE A 327 28.04 -33.58 34.70
C ILE A 327 27.95 -32.05 34.72
#